data_AF-A0A6G0WAT3-F1
#
_entry.id   AF-A0A6G0WAT3-F1
#
_cell.length_a   1.000
_cell.length_b   1.000
_cell.length_c   1.000
_cell.angle_alpha   90.00
_cell.angle_beta   90.00
_cell.angle_gamma   90.00
#
_symmetry.space_group_name_H-M   'P 1'
#
loop_
_entity.id
_entity.type
_entity.pdbx_description
1 polymer ?
#
loop_
_entity_poly.entity_id
_entity_poly.type
_entity_poly.pdbx_seq_one_letter_code
_entity_poly.pdbx_strand_id
1 'polypeptide(L)'
;MLTMENDRAIGRPSDPIWKHFTKMEQLRTTAVAKSSKEGETTYTYARPRAKCNECGCIMTAQARQLKAHYAKCNKPEDRDDQVSSMHGIPAIKHQLSAAEKLLVVRCHAYFKEEKEKEKFLPCRTTPWQTRERVSKCLGISQKTVSQVVTEWNRFKDPTFQLKMPLPPQTDKPTPCRLTEFSTSIDTFIASRNAEQMDVTAQSVCAFLESHHGYAVDVAKMRRFLRKQGYTPGPRTNGRRYLVGPNSIDLSHT
;
A
#
# COMPACT_ATOMS: atom_id res chain seq x y z
N MET A 1 -12.46 21.59 -43.94
CA MET A 1 -11.41 22.48 -43.39
C MET A 1 -11.69 22.71 -41.91
N LEU A 2 -10.62 22.83 -41.11
CA LEU A 2 -10.55 23.14 -39.66
C LEU A 2 -10.75 21.92 -38.72
N THR A 3 -9.68 21.17 -38.41
CA THR A 3 -8.62 21.35 -37.37
C THR A 3 -9.00 20.74 -36.01
N MET A 4 -8.52 19.51 -35.75
CA MET A 4 -8.46 18.92 -34.41
C MET A 4 -7.00 18.94 -33.92
N GLU A 5 -6.71 19.86 -33.02
CA GLU A 5 -5.70 19.70 -31.98
C GLU A 5 -6.43 19.57 -30.65
N ASN A 6 -6.32 18.43 -29.97
CA ASN A 6 -6.27 18.36 -28.51
C ASN A 6 -6.24 16.90 -28.06
N ASP A 7 -5.03 16.38 -27.85
CA ASP A 7 -4.77 15.35 -26.84
C ASP A 7 -3.27 15.31 -26.52
N ARG A 8 -2.76 16.44 -25.99
CA ARG A 8 -1.51 16.53 -25.22
C ARG A 8 -1.55 17.78 -24.33
N ALA A 9 -2.14 17.67 -23.14
CA ALA A 9 -2.14 18.79 -22.20
C ALA A 9 -2.18 18.38 -20.71
N ILE A 10 -1.54 17.27 -20.32
CA ILE A 10 -1.12 17.13 -18.92
C ILE A 10 0.18 17.93 -18.79
N GLY A 11 0.14 19.05 -18.06
CA GLY A 11 1.27 19.99 -17.91
C GLY A 11 1.12 21.35 -18.59
N ARG A 12 -0.07 21.70 -19.11
CA ARG A 12 -0.34 23.07 -19.58
C ARG A 12 -0.92 23.93 -18.43
N PRO A 13 -0.65 25.25 -18.37
CA PRO A 13 -1.19 26.17 -17.35
C PRO A 13 -2.72 26.22 -17.23
N SER A 14 -3.43 25.62 -18.18
CA SER A 14 -4.89 25.51 -18.23
C SER A 14 -5.47 24.31 -17.47
N ASP A 15 -4.64 23.36 -17.01
CA ASP A 15 -5.04 22.18 -16.23
C ASP A 15 -5.66 22.61 -14.88
N PRO A 16 -6.84 22.09 -14.47
CA PRO A 16 -7.47 22.43 -13.20
C PRO A 16 -6.56 22.18 -11.98
N ILE A 17 -5.64 21.22 -12.04
CA ILE A 17 -4.64 20.97 -10.99
C ILE A 17 -3.60 22.09 -10.98
N TRP A 18 -3.09 22.48 -12.15
CA TRP A 18 -2.13 23.58 -12.28
C TRP A 18 -2.76 24.91 -11.81
N LYS A 19 -4.01 25.18 -12.19
CA LYS A 19 -4.78 26.32 -11.70
C LYS A 19 -4.92 26.31 -10.17
N HIS A 20 -5.02 25.16 -9.52
CA HIS A 20 -5.07 25.10 -8.06
C HIS A 20 -3.73 25.52 -7.44
N PHE A 21 -2.60 25.05 -7.98
CA PHE A 21 -1.27 25.44 -7.50
C PHE A 21 -0.98 26.92 -7.77
N THR A 22 -1.27 27.42 -8.98
CA THR A 22 -1.15 28.85 -9.30
C THR A 22 -2.09 29.69 -8.44
N LYS A 23 -3.30 29.22 -8.14
CA LYS A 23 -4.25 29.91 -7.25
C LYS A 23 -3.75 29.97 -5.81
N MET A 24 -3.05 28.95 -5.31
CA MET A 24 -2.42 29.01 -3.98
C MET A 24 -1.26 30.01 -3.93
N GLU A 25 -0.53 30.19 -5.04
CA GLU A 25 0.56 31.16 -5.18
C GLU A 25 0.04 32.59 -5.41
N GLN A 26 -1.09 32.73 -6.11
CA GLN A 26 -1.86 33.98 -6.28
C GLN A 26 -2.56 34.42 -4.99
N LEU A 27 -3.08 33.48 -4.19
CA LEU A 27 -3.67 33.79 -2.87
C LEU A 27 -2.63 34.30 -1.86
N ARG A 28 -1.33 34.11 -2.12
CA ARG A 28 -0.23 34.77 -1.40
C ARG A 28 0.04 36.20 -1.87
N THR A 29 -0.42 36.59 -3.06
CA THR A 29 -0.02 37.85 -3.71
C THR A 29 -1.17 38.80 -4.01
N THR A 30 -2.44 38.37 -3.99
CA THR A 30 -3.56 39.26 -4.31
C THR A 30 -4.78 39.03 -3.42
N ALA A 31 -4.79 39.74 -2.28
CA ALA A 31 -6.04 40.33 -1.82
C ALA A 31 -6.37 41.48 -2.80
N VAL A 32 -7.27 41.21 -3.76
CA VAL A 32 -8.17 42.16 -4.49
C VAL A 32 -8.63 41.53 -5.83
N ALA A 33 -9.94 41.65 -6.08
CA ALA A 33 -10.67 41.52 -7.36
C ALA A 33 -11.29 40.16 -7.82
N LYS A 34 -12.57 40.03 -7.43
CA LYS A 34 -13.81 39.52 -8.08
C LYS A 34 -13.87 39.00 -9.56
N SER A 35 -14.66 37.91 -9.71
CA SER A 35 -15.87 37.68 -10.58
C SER A 35 -15.81 36.95 -11.95
N SER A 36 -16.64 35.87 -12.04
CA SER A 36 -17.54 35.39 -13.14
C SER A 36 -16.91 34.85 -14.45
N LYS A 37 -17.46 33.93 -15.29
CA LYS A 37 -18.83 33.48 -15.60
C LYS A 37 -18.84 32.12 -16.36
N GLU A 38 -20.03 31.55 -16.57
CA GLU A 38 -20.41 30.22 -17.12
C GLU A 38 -20.32 30.04 -18.66
N GLY A 39 -20.41 28.78 -19.14
CA GLY A 39 -20.66 28.43 -20.54
C GLY A 39 -20.83 26.91 -20.76
N GLU A 40 -22.05 26.49 -21.05
CA GLU A 40 -22.52 25.11 -21.28
C GLU A 40 -22.46 24.76 -22.78
N THR A 41 -21.93 23.58 -23.15
CA THR A 41 -21.98 23.05 -24.53
C THR A 41 -22.25 21.56 -24.53
N THR A 42 -23.33 21.17 -25.19
CA THR A 42 -23.78 19.81 -25.50
C THR A 42 -22.89 19.17 -26.57
N TYR A 43 -22.23 18.05 -26.24
CA TYR A 43 -21.42 17.27 -27.18
C TYR A 43 -22.14 15.98 -27.58
N THR A 44 -22.31 15.79 -28.90
CA THR A 44 -22.71 14.55 -29.54
C THR A 44 -21.53 13.55 -29.53
N TYR A 45 -21.74 12.38 -28.93
CA TYR A 45 -20.71 11.34 -28.80
C TYR A 45 -20.40 10.67 -30.15
N ALA A 46 -19.24 10.98 -30.72
CA ALA A 46 -18.63 10.18 -31.78
C ALA A 46 -17.99 8.92 -31.17
N ARG A 47 -18.22 7.75 -31.80
CA ARG A 47 -17.72 6.46 -31.32
C ARG A 47 -16.17 6.42 -31.34
N PRO A 48 -15.50 6.01 -30.25
CA PRO A 48 -14.04 6.02 -30.17
C PRO A 48 -13.41 5.01 -31.14
N ARG A 49 -12.40 5.46 -31.90
CA ARG A 49 -11.54 4.61 -32.75
C ARG A 49 -10.36 4.13 -31.92
N ALA A 50 -10.20 2.81 -31.78
CA ALA A 50 -9.06 2.23 -31.09
C ALA A 50 -7.90 2.02 -32.09
N LYS A 51 -6.67 2.33 -31.67
CA LYS A 51 -5.43 2.09 -32.43
C LYS A 51 -4.65 0.97 -31.74
N CYS A 52 -4.11 0.04 -32.52
CA CYS A 52 -3.21 -0.99 -31.98
C CYS A 52 -1.83 -0.38 -31.74
N ASN A 53 -1.27 -0.57 -30.54
CA ASN A 53 0.02 0.03 -30.15
C ASN A 53 1.22 -0.68 -30.78
N GLU A 54 1.13 -1.97 -31.12
CA GLU A 54 2.22 -2.70 -31.80
C GLU A 54 2.37 -2.31 -33.28
N CYS A 55 1.27 -2.25 -34.05
CA CYS A 55 1.34 -2.10 -35.52
C CYS A 55 0.85 -0.74 -36.04
N GLY A 56 0.21 0.08 -35.21
CA GLY A 56 -0.25 1.42 -35.58
C GLY A 56 -1.49 1.49 -36.48
N CYS A 57 -2.16 0.38 -36.78
CA CYS A 57 -3.39 0.39 -37.59
C CYS A 57 -4.57 1.04 -36.83
N ILE A 58 -5.32 1.91 -37.53
CA ILE A 58 -6.54 2.56 -37.02
C ILE A 58 -7.74 1.74 -37.47
N MET A 59 -8.50 1.14 -36.55
CA MET A 59 -9.60 0.25 -36.90
C MET A 59 -10.95 0.85 -36.50
N THR A 60 -11.90 0.83 -37.45
CA THR A 60 -13.24 1.43 -37.33
C THR A 60 -14.35 0.37 -37.29
N ALA A 61 -14.21 -0.74 -36.54
CA ALA A 61 -15.35 -1.61 -36.25
C ALA A 61 -15.10 -2.62 -35.11
N GLN A 62 -16.20 -2.91 -34.39
CA GLN A 62 -16.51 -3.96 -33.42
C GLN A 62 -15.37 -4.73 -32.71
N ALA A 63 -15.45 -4.76 -31.37
CA ALA A 63 -14.54 -5.44 -30.44
C ALA A 63 -14.18 -6.91 -30.77
N ARG A 64 -14.97 -7.62 -31.59
CA ARG A 64 -14.66 -8.98 -32.05
C ARG A 64 -13.46 -9.03 -33.01
N GLN A 65 -13.21 -7.98 -33.80
CA GLN A 65 -12.03 -7.91 -34.67
C GLN A 65 -10.72 -7.69 -33.88
N LEU A 66 -10.82 -7.11 -32.68
CA LEU A 66 -9.67 -6.85 -31.80
C LEU A 66 -9.00 -8.16 -31.37
N LYS A 67 -9.80 -9.16 -31.00
CA LYS A 67 -9.30 -10.46 -30.51
C LYS A 67 -8.60 -11.26 -31.62
N ALA A 68 -9.11 -11.18 -32.85
CA ALA A 68 -8.49 -11.83 -34.01
C ALA A 68 -7.18 -11.15 -34.43
N HIS A 69 -7.10 -9.81 -34.35
CA HIS A 69 -5.86 -9.08 -34.63
C HIS A 69 -4.78 -9.39 -33.59
N TYR A 70 -5.12 -9.35 -32.29
CA TYR A 70 -4.15 -9.70 -31.24
C TYR A 70 -3.62 -11.12 -31.40
N ALA A 71 -4.45 -12.09 -31.81
CA ALA A 71 -3.99 -13.46 -32.09
C ALA A 71 -3.03 -13.55 -33.30
N LYS A 72 -3.11 -12.61 -34.25
CA LYS A 72 -2.24 -12.57 -35.43
C LYS A 72 -0.95 -11.78 -35.19
N CYS A 73 -1.00 -10.73 -34.36
CA CYS A 73 0.15 -9.88 -34.03
C CYS A 73 1.10 -10.51 -33.01
N ASN A 74 0.63 -11.48 -32.20
CA ASN A 74 1.42 -12.16 -31.16
C ASN A 74 2.08 -13.46 -31.62
N LYS A 75 2.14 -13.76 -32.92
CA LYS A 75 2.95 -14.90 -33.37
C LYS A 75 4.42 -14.50 -33.24
N PRO A 76 5.22 -15.17 -32.39
CA PRO A 76 6.66 -14.98 -32.41
C PRO A 76 7.13 -15.42 -33.80
N GLU A 77 7.70 -14.49 -34.56
CA GLU A 77 8.52 -14.90 -35.69
C GLU A 77 9.66 -15.72 -35.10
N ASP A 78 9.80 -16.97 -35.54
CA ASP A 78 11.01 -17.77 -35.37
C ASP A 78 12.17 -16.98 -36.01
N ARG A 79 12.78 -16.10 -35.22
CA ARG A 79 14.02 -15.42 -35.56
C ARG A 79 15.12 -16.13 -34.82
N ASP A 80 15.83 -16.95 -35.59
CA ASP A 80 17.03 -17.65 -35.19
C ASP A 80 18.04 -16.73 -34.50
N ASP A 81 18.72 -17.35 -33.54
CA ASP A 81 19.67 -16.79 -32.58
C ASP A 81 20.71 -15.83 -33.19
N GLN A 82 20.71 -14.60 -32.69
CA GLN A 82 21.96 -13.83 -32.60
C GLN A 82 22.00 -13.05 -31.29
N VAL A 83 22.66 -13.67 -30.31
CA VAL A 83 22.96 -13.14 -28.98
C VAL A 83 23.92 -11.95 -29.12
N SER A 84 23.36 -10.76 -29.35
CA SER A 84 24.09 -9.52 -29.13
C SER A 84 23.95 -9.15 -27.65
N SER A 85 25.02 -9.40 -26.90
CA SER A 85 25.20 -9.00 -25.51
C SER A 85 25.21 -7.46 -25.43
N MET A 86 24.03 -6.85 -25.53
CA MET A 86 23.82 -5.45 -25.17
C MET A 86 24.07 -5.34 -23.67
N HIS A 87 25.20 -4.74 -23.33
CA HIS A 87 25.51 -4.30 -21.99
C HIS A 87 24.41 -3.34 -21.56
N GLY A 88 23.49 -3.83 -20.71
CA GLY A 88 22.36 -3.04 -20.23
C GLY A 88 22.88 -1.77 -19.58
N ILE A 89 22.56 -0.63 -20.19
CA ILE A 89 22.88 0.69 -19.62
C ILE A 89 22.33 0.69 -18.19
N PRO A 90 23.17 0.93 -17.16
CA PRO A 90 22.71 0.91 -15.80
C PRO A 90 21.57 1.93 -15.66
N ALA A 91 20.39 1.45 -15.29
CA ALA A 91 19.24 2.31 -15.06
C ALA A 91 19.58 3.24 -13.89
N ILE A 92 19.96 4.48 -14.22
CA ILE A 92 20.25 5.52 -13.23
C ILE A 92 18.96 5.74 -12.45
N LYS A 93 18.98 5.34 -11.17
CA LYS A 93 17.83 5.52 -10.28
C LYS A 93 17.69 7.01 -10.00
N HIS A 94 16.63 7.63 -10.50
CA HIS A 94 16.29 9.01 -10.17
C HIS A 94 16.16 9.18 -8.65
N GLN A 95 16.97 10.07 -8.08
CA GLN A 95 16.86 10.45 -6.67
C GLN A 95 16.04 11.72 -6.58
N LEU A 96 14.95 11.67 -5.80
CA LEU A 96 14.10 12.84 -5.57
C LEU A 96 14.85 13.87 -4.73
N SER A 97 14.95 15.08 -5.27
CA SER A 97 15.36 16.28 -4.54
C SER A 97 14.42 16.59 -3.38
N ALA A 98 14.87 17.39 -2.41
CA ALA A 98 14.03 17.81 -1.28
C ALA A 98 12.74 18.51 -1.73
N ALA A 99 12.82 19.30 -2.80
CA ALA A 99 11.66 19.98 -3.38
C ALA A 99 10.63 18.99 -3.95
N GLU A 100 11.08 17.96 -4.69
CA GLU A 100 10.20 16.90 -5.20
C GLU A 100 9.57 16.09 -4.06
N LYS A 101 10.34 15.76 -3.02
CA LYS A 101 9.81 15.08 -1.82
C LYS A 101 8.74 15.93 -1.13
N LEU A 102 8.95 17.25 -1.02
CA LEU A 102 7.97 18.15 -0.44
C LEU A 102 6.70 18.25 -1.31
N LEU A 103 6.84 18.24 -2.63
CA LEU A 103 5.71 18.20 -3.56
C LEU A 103 4.88 16.93 -3.38
N VAL A 104 5.52 15.77 -3.22
CA VAL A 104 4.85 14.49 -2.90
C VAL A 104 4.05 14.61 -1.60
N VAL A 105 4.61 15.21 -0.56
CA VAL A 105 3.92 15.40 0.73
C VAL A 105 2.70 16.31 0.60
N ARG A 106 2.83 17.44 -0.11
CA ARG A 106 1.73 18.38 -0.34
C ARG A 106 0.61 17.75 -1.17
N CYS A 107 0.96 17.06 -2.25
CA CYS A 107 0.02 16.34 -3.09
C CYS A 107 -0.72 15.25 -2.28
N HIS A 108 0.01 14.52 -1.42
CA HIS A 108 -0.60 13.53 -0.53
C HIS A 108 -1.56 14.16 0.48
N ALA A 109 -1.22 15.33 1.05
CA ALA A 109 -2.11 16.07 1.96
C ALA A 109 -3.40 16.50 1.24
N TYR A 110 -3.28 17.06 0.04
CA TYR A 110 -4.42 17.43 -0.81
C TYR A 110 -5.37 16.25 -1.05
N PHE A 111 -4.87 15.12 -1.54
CA PHE A 111 -5.71 13.95 -1.79
C PHE A 111 -6.25 13.28 -0.51
N LYS A 112 -5.66 13.59 0.65
CA LYS A 112 -6.21 13.17 1.96
C LYS A 112 -7.38 14.05 2.35
N GLU A 113 -7.29 15.37 2.17
CA GLU A 113 -8.39 16.31 2.41
C GLU A 113 -9.55 16.08 1.42
N GLU A 114 -9.24 15.85 0.14
CA GLU A 114 -10.23 15.53 -0.89
C GLU A 114 -10.99 14.24 -0.56
N LYS A 115 -10.30 13.22 -0.03
CA LYS A 115 -10.93 12.00 0.49
C LYS A 115 -11.97 12.32 1.56
N GLU A 116 -11.64 13.20 2.50
CA GLU A 116 -12.55 13.57 3.60
C GLU A 116 -13.78 14.31 3.08
N LYS A 117 -13.62 15.21 2.10
CA LYS A 117 -14.73 15.91 1.45
C LYS A 117 -15.63 14.97 0.66
N GLU A 118 -15.06 13.97 0.00
CA GLU A 118 -15.82 12.98 -0.77
C GLU A 118 -16.52 11.91 0.09
N LYS A 119 -16.23 11.79 1.41
CA LYS A 119 -16.92 10.82 2.29
C LYS A 119 -18.44 10.98 2.32
N PHE A 120 -18.94 12.14 1.92
CA PHE A 120 -20.38 12.43 1.84
C PHE A 120 -21.02 11.96 0.53
N LEU A 121 -20.28 11.36 -0.41
CA LEU A 121 -20.82 10.82 -1.65
C LEU A 121 -21.14 9.32 -1.49
N PRO A 122 -22.41 8.91 -1.57
CA PRO A 122 -22.85 7.55 -1.23
C PRO A 122 -22.51 6.46 -2.25
N CYS A 123 -21.79 6.75 -3.33
CA CYS A 123 -21.69 5.83 -4.47
C CYS A 123 -20.27 5.69 -5.04
N ARG A 124 -19.37 5.05 -4.29
CA ARG A 124 -18.13 4.51 -4.87
C ARG A 124 -17.86 3.08 -4.43
N THR A 125 -17.71 2.22 -5.44
CA THR A 125 -17.41 0.78 -5.32
C THR A 125 -15.92 0.50 -5.10
N THR A 126 -15.02 1.46 -5.37
CA THR A 126 -13.58 1.27 -5.19
C THR A 126 -13.05 2.02 -3.96
N PRO A 127 -12.19 1.37 -3.14
CA PRO A 127 -11.62 2.00 -1.96
C PRO A 127 -10.70 3.15 -2.39
N TRP A 128 -10.87 4.33 -1.79
CA TRP A 128 -10.03 5.49 -2.10
C TRP A 128 -8.56 5.25 -1.66
N GLN A 129 -7.67 5.13 -2.65
CA GLN A 129 -6.22 4.95 -2.43
C GLN A 129 -5.44 6.24 -2.73
N THR A 130 -5.21 7.06 -1.69
CA THR A 130 -4.49 8.35 -1.78
C THR A 130 -3.12 8.20 -2.45
N ARG A 131 -2.34 7.17 -2.09
CA ARG A 131 -0.98 6.94 -2.62
C ARG A 131 -0.97 6.62 -4.12
N GLU A 132 -1.97 5.89 -4.59
CA GLU A 132 -2.08 5.55 -6.01
C GLU A 132 -2.37 6.79 -6.87
N ARG A 133 -3.23 7.68 -6.38
CA ARG A 133 -3.53 8.96 -7.05
C ARG A 133 -2.32 9.88 -7.10
N VAL A 134 -1.58 10.03 -5.99
CA VAL A 134 -0.32 10.79 -5.95
C VAL A 134 0.69 10.21 -6.95
N SER A 135 0.82 8.88 -6.99
CA SER A 135 1.71 8.17 -7.91
C SER A 135 1.36 8.47 -9.38
N LYS A 136 0.08 8.37 -9.75
CA LYS A 136 -0.43 8.72 -11.09
C LYS A 136 -0.25 10.20 -11.42
N CYS A 137 -0.48 11.09 -10.46
CA CYS A 137 -0.39 12.54 -10.64
C CYS A 137 1.04 13.04 -10.87
N LEU A 138 2.02 12.46 -10.18
CA LEU A 138 3.41 12.91 -10.23
C LEU A 138 4.31 12.03 -11.12
N GLY A 139 3.81 10.90 -11.63
CA GLY A 139 4.62 9.94 -12.38
C GLY A 139 5.67 9.22 -11.53
N ILE A 140 5.50 9.20 -10.20
CA ILE A 140 6.43 8.60 -9.24
C ILE A 140 5.88 7.25 -8.78
N SER A 141 6.73 6.25 -8.56
CA SER A 141 6.29 4.94 -8.08
C SER A 141 5.57 5.03 -6.72
N GLN A 142 4.53 4.23 -6.52
CA GLN A 142 3.78 4.19 -5.25
C GLN A 142 4.69 3.83 -4.05
N LYS A 143 5.71 3.00 -4.28
CA LYS A 143 6.72 2.65 -3.28
C LYS A 143 7.51 3.88 -2.82
N THR A 144 7.98 4.69 -3.75
CA THR A 144 8.70 5.94 -3.45
C THR A 144 7.80 6.93 -2.71
N VAL A 145 6.55 7.11 -3.15
CA VAL A 145 5.56 7.94 -2.44
C VAL A 145 5.38 7.46 -1.00
N SER A 146 5.26 6.15 -0.78
CA SER A 146 5.12 5.58 0.57
C SER A 146 6.34 5.85 1.44
N GLN A 147 7.55 5.75 0.89
CA GLN A 147 8.79 6.03 1.62
C GLN A 147 8.86 7.50 2.04
N VAL A 148 8.64 8.44 1.11
CA VAL A 148 8.68 9.88 1.38
C VAL A 148 7.64 10.28 2.44
N VAL A 149 6.42 9.77 2.35
CA VAL A 149 5.36 10.07 3.33
C VAL A 149 5.69 9.48 4.71
N THR A 150 6.32 8.31 4.76
CA THR A 150 6.75 7.69 6.03
C THR A 150 7.88 8.49 6.67
N GLU A 151 8.88 8.90 5.88
CA GLU A 151 9.98 9.77 6.30
C GLU A 151 9.45 11.11 6.83
N TRP A 152 8.54 11.75 6.09
CA TRP A 152 7.86 12.97 6.53
C TRP A 152 7.08 12.78 7.83
N ASN A 153 6.34 11.68 7.98
CA ASN A 153 5.58 11.43 9.20
C ASN A 153 6.48 11.19 10.41
N ARG A 154 7.69 10.67 10.22
CA ARG A 154 8.66 10.45 11.28
C ARG A 154 9.35 11.74 11.74
N PHE A 155 9.74 12.59 10.79
CA PHE A 155 10.62 13.73 11.09
C PHE A 155 9.96 15.10 10.97
N LYS A 156 8.89 15.23 10.17
CA LYS A 156 8.20 16.51 9.85
C LYS A 156 9.16 17.62 9.37
N ASP A 157 10.28 17.24 8.77
CA ASP A 157 11.34 18.14 8.34
C ASP A 157 11.25 18.41 6.82
N PRO A 158 11.04 19.67 6.40
CA PRO A 158 10.90 20.05 4.99
C PRO A 158 12.20 20.00 4.21
N THR A 159 13.35 19.96 4.89
CA THR A 159 14.65 19.92 4.22
C THR A 159 14.99 18.53 3.70
N PHE A 160 14.31 17.48 4.21
CA PHE A 160 14.62 16.08 3.92
C PHE A 160 16.12 15.77 3.98
N GLN A 161 16.86 16.49 4.82
CA GLN A 161 18.24 16.16 5.07
C GLN A 161 18.24 14.76 5.65
N LEU A 162 18.98 13.85 4.98
CA LEU A 162 19.35 12.59 5.60
C LEU A 162 20.08 12.99 6.88
N LYS A 163 19.38 12.96 8.02
CA LYS A 163 20.08 12.91 9.30
C LYS A 163 21.00 11.71 9.16
N MET A 164 22.31 11.99 9.19
CA MET A 164 23.38 10.99 9.25
C MET A 164 22.86 9.80 10.04
N PRO A 165 23.10 8.55 9.59
CA PRO A 165 22.51 7.38 10.22
C PRO A 165 22.75 7.50 11.72
N LEU A 166 21.67 7.77 12.45
CA LEU A 166 21.68 7.69 13.90
C LEU A 166 22.27 6.30 14.18
N PRO A 167 23.30 6.16 15.03
CA PRO A 167 23.91 4.86 15.32
C PRO A 167 22.77 3.86 15.46
N PRO A 168 22.82 2.75 14.69
CA PRO A 168 21.65 1.92 14.43
C PRO A 168 20.95 1.72 15.75
N GLN A 169 19.77 2.34 15.92
CA GLN A 169 18.99 2.10 17.12
C GLN A 169 18.86 0.59 17.17
N THR A 170 19.45 0.00 18.20
CA THR A 170 19.44 -1.43 18.49
C THR A 170 18.04 -1.86 18.90
N ASP A 171 17.02 -1.40 18.17
CA ASP A 171 15.66 -1.90 18.14
C ASP A 171 15.55 -2.91 16.99
N LYS A 172 16.61 -3.68 16.72
CA LYS A 172 16.35 -5.05 16.28
C LYS A 172 15.57 -5.64 17.45
N PRO A 173 14.27 -6.00 17.29
CA PRO A 173 13.55 -6.65 18.37
C PRO A 173 14.43 -7.82 18.78
N THR A 174 14.87 -7.82 20.05
CA THR A 174 15.61 -8.93 20.61
C THR A 174 14.88 -10.18 20.13
N PRO A 175 15.56 -11.08 19.39
CA PRO A 175 14.89 -12.23 18.77
C PRO A 175 14.05 -12.87 19.87
N CYS A 176 12.75 -12.98 19.61
CA CYS A 176 11.78 -13.28 20.64
C CYS A 176 12.18 -14.61 21.29
N ARG A 177 12.74 -14.55 22.51
CA ARG A 177 13.34 -15.71 23.21
C ARG A 177 12.29 -16.68 23.75
N LEU A 178 11.04 -16.57 23.30
CA LEU A 178 9.93 -17.45 23.68
C LEU A 178 10.24 -18.93 23.42
N THR A 179 11.08 -19.22 22.42
CA THR A 179 11.54 -20.59 22.14
C THR A 179 12.42 -21.17 23.25
N GLU A 180 13.16 -20.35 23.99
CA GLU A 180 13.99 -20.81 25.12
C GLU A 180 13.11 -21.24 26.31
N PHE A 181 11.89 -20.69 26.41
CA PHE A 181 10.94 -20.98 27.47
C PHE A 181 9.85 -21.98 27.07
N SER A 182 9.96 -22.65 25.90
CA SER A 182 8.89 -23.51 25.40
C SER A 182 8.53 -24.62 26.39
N THR A 183 9.53 -25.29 26.95
CA THR A 183 9.33 -26.40 27.92
C THR A 183 8.67 -25.92 29.21
N SER A 184 9.04 -24.73 29.69
CA SER A 184 8.43 -24.11 30.88
C SER A 184 6.98 -23.69 30.61
N ILE A 185 6.69 -23.20 29.41
CA ILE A 185 5.33 -22.87 28.98
C ILE A 185 4.47 -24.15 28.88
N ASP A 186 5.01 -25.22 28.28
CA ASP A 186 4.30 -26.48 28.10
C ASP A 186 3.97 -27.14 29.45
N THR A 187 4.93 -27.17 30.38
CA THR A 187 4.72 -27.70 31.75
C THR A 187 3.73 -26.85 32.54
N PHE A 188 3.76 -25.53 32.40
CA PHE A 188 2.77 -24.64 33.02
C PHE A 188 1.35 -24.88 32.46
N ILE A 189 1.20 -25.02 31.14
CA ILE A 189 -0.10 -25.29 30.52
C ILE A 189 -0.62 -26.67 30.96
N ALA A 190 0.24 -27.70 30.96
CA ALA A 190 -0.13 -29.05 31.36
C ALA A 190 -0.58 -29.12 32.83
N SER A 191 0.17 -28.50 33.75
CA SER A 191 -0.19 -28.46 35.18
C SER A 191 -1.52 -27.73 35.41
N ARG A 192 -1.72 -26.56 34.80
CA ARG A 192 -2.98 -25.81 34.92
C ARG A 192 -4.17 -26.54 34.32
N ASN A 193 -3.99 -27.22 33.19
CA ASN A 193 -5.03 -28.04 32.59
C ASN A 193 -5.39 -29.23 33.50
N ALA A 194 -4.40 -29.87 34.15
CA ALA A 194 -4.63 -30.97 35.09
C ALA A 194 -5.41 -30.52 36.34
N GLU A 195 -5.15 -29.31 36.83
CA GLU A 195 -5.88 -28.67 37.93
C GLU A 195 -7.25 -28.09 37.50
N GLN A 196 -7.64 -28.27 36.24
CA GLN A 196 -8.86 -27.72 35.66
C GLN A 196 -8.98 -26.18 35.79
N MET A 197 -7.85 -25.46 35.74
CA MET A 197 -7.80 -24.00 35.84
C MET A 197 -7.89 -23.32 34.47
N ASP A 198 -8.34 -22.06 34.45
CA ASP A 198 -8.46 -21.29 33.20
C ASP A 198 -7.07 -20.93 32.65
N VAL A 199 -6.75 -21.44 31.46
CA VAL A 199 -5.47 -21.20 30.80
C VAL A 199 -5.66 -20.25 29.63
N THR A 200 -5.16 -19.03 29.81
CA THR A 200 -5.20 -17.99 28.77
C THR A 200 -3.79 -17.51 28.43
N ALA A 201 -3.61 -16.94 27.24
CA ALA A 201 -2.33 -16.33 26.87
C ALA A 201 -1.88 -15.25 27.88
N GLN A 202 -2.82 -14.57 28.54
CA GLN A 202 -2.51 -13.59 29.58
C GLN A 202 -1.95 -14.27 30.84
N SER A 203 -2.52 -15.40 31.26
CA SER A 203 -1.97 -16.19 32.39
C SER A 203 -0.56 -16.70 32.11
N VAL A 204 -0.26 -17.10 30.87
CA VAL A 204 1.09 -17.52 30.46
C VAL A 204 2.06 -16.34 30.46
N CYS A 205 1.64 -15.15 30.00
CA CYS A 205 2.45 -13.94 30.10
C CYS A 205 2.78 -13.59 31.55
N ALA A 206 1.80 -13.63 32.46
CA ALA A 206 2.00 -13.36 33.88
C ALA A 206 2.94 -14.39 34.55
N PHE A 207 2.85 -15.66 34.14
CA PHE A 207 3.77 -16.70 34.56
C PHE A 207 5.22 -16.40 34.13
N LEU A 208 5.44 -16.05 32.86
CA LEU A 208 6.78 -15.71 32.38
C LEU A 208 7.37 -14.45 33.04
N GLU A 209 6.53 -13.46 33.30
CA GLU A 209 6.96 -12.24 34.00
C GLU A 209 7.35 -12.53 35.45
N SER A 210 6.55 -13.34 36.16
CA SER A 210 6.82 -13.70 37.56
C SER A 210 7.99 -14.66 37.75
N HIS A 211 8.14 -15.68 36.91
CA HIS A 211 9.15 -16.73 37.09
C HIS A 211 10.46 -16.45 36.36
N HIS A 212 10.41 -15.74 35.23
CA HIS A 212 11.57 -15.49 34.37
C HIS A 212 11.88 -14.00 34.18
N GLY A 213 11.10 -13.08 34.77
CA GLY A 213 11.28 -11.63 34.59
C GLY A 213 11.05 -11.18 33.15
N TYR A 214 10.36 -11.97 32.33
CA TYR A 214 10.25 -11.75 30.89
C TYR A 214 8.85 -11.26 30.51
N ALA A 215 8.73 -9.95 30.29
CA ALA A 215 7.48 -9.32 29.90
C ALA A 215 7.20 -9.53 28.40
N VAL A 216 6.02 -10.08 28.08
CA VAL A 216 5.62 -10.41 26.70
C VAL A 216 4.23 -9.87 26.41
N ASP A 217 4.10 -9.23 25.25
CA ASP A 217 2.80 -8.81 24.73
C ASP A 217 1.87 -10.01 24.46
N VAL A 218 0.61 -9.89 24.88
CA VAL A 218 -0.38 -10.97 24.78
C VAL A 218 -0.63 -11.40 23.33
N ALA A 219 -0.59 -10.48 22.36
CA ALA A 219 -0.77 -10.83 20.95
C ALA A 219 0.42 -11.62 20.40
N LYS A 220 1.65 -11.31 20.85
CA LYS A 220 2.84 -12.11 20.55
C LYS A 220 2.73 -13.50 21.16
N MET A 221 2.30 -13.62 22.42
CA MET A 221 2.11 -14.92 23.08
C MET A 221 1.07 -15.77 22.35
N ARG A 222 -0.08 -15.20 21.95
CA ARG A 222 -1.09 -15.91 21.15
C ARG A 222 -0.55 -16.42 19.81
N ARG A 223 0.28 -15.61 19.13
CA ARG A 223 0.93 -16.04 17.88
C ARG A 223 1.92 -17.19 18.12
N PHE A 224 2.70 -17.11 19.20
CA PHE A 224 3.63 -18.16 19.59
C PHE A 224 2.91 -19.47 19.89
N LEU A 225 1.88 -19.44 20.75
CA LEU A 225 1.08 -20.62 21.10
C LEU A 225 0.46 -21.29 19.87
N ARG A 226 -0.11 -20.51 18.93
CA ARG A 226 -0.62 -21.06 17.66
C ARG A 226 0.48 -21.69 16.80
N LYS A 227 1.69 -21.11 16.79
CA LYS A 227 2.83 -21.68 16.07
C LYS A 227 3.28 -23.00 16.68
N GLN A 228 3.13 -23.15 18.00
CA GLN A 228 3.37 -24.40 18.74
C GLN A 228 2.20 -25.39 18.65
N GLY A 229 1.15 -25.09 17.88
CA GLY A 229 0.01 -25.99 17.70
C GLY A 229 -1.05 -25.92 18.81
N TYR A 230 -0.94 -25.00 19.76
CA TYR A 230 -1.99 -24.83 20.78
C TYR A 230 -3.24 -24.19 20.17
N THR A 231 -4.38 -24.83 20.42
CA THR A 231 -5.71 -24.32 20.04
C THR A 231 -6.54 -24.00 21.28
N PRO A 232 -7.44 -23.00 21.22
CA PRO A 232 -8.42 -22.79 22.28
C PRO A 232 -9.37 -23.99 22.33
N GLY A 233 -9.34 -24.73 23.43
CA GLY A 233 -10.22 -25.87 23.68
C GLY A 233 -11.66 -25.48 23.96
N PRO A 234 -12.57 -26.47 24.00
CA PRO A 234 -13.96 -26.27 24.40
C PRO A 234 -14.03 -25.69 25.81
N ARG A 235 -15.03 -24.85 26.06
CA ARG A 235 -15.29 -24.33 27.39
C ARG A 235 -15.97 -25.41 28.23
N THR A 236 -15.24 -26.09 29.10
CA THR A 236 -15.85 -26.96 30.12
C THR A 236 -16.04 -26.14 31.40
N ASN A 237 -17.26 -26.15 31.95
CA ASN A 237 -17.62 -25.43 33.17
C ASN A 237 -17.30 -23.91 33.13
N GLY A 238 -17.44 -23.28 31.95
CA GLY A 238 -17.19 -21.85 31.75
C GLY A 238 -15.72 -21.44 31.66
N ARG A 239 -14.77 -22.37 31.84
CA ARG A 239 -13.32 -22.13 31.81
C ARG A 239 -12.75 -22.43 30.42
N ARG A 240 -11.71 -21.71 30.00
CA ARG A 240 -11.01 -21.97 28.73
C ARG A 240 -9.76 -22.81 29.00
N TYR A 241 -9.53 -23.77 28.12
CA TYR A 241 -8.35 -24.62 28.14
C TYR A 241 -7.55 -24.38 26.87
N LEU A 242 -6.24 -24.62 26.93
CA LEU A 242 -5.41 -24.72 25.74
C LEU A 242 -5.13 -26.19 25.47
N VAL A 243 -5.55 -26.68 24.31
CA VAL A 243 -5.31 -28.04 23.86
C VAL A 243 -3.99 -28.05 23.10
N GLY A 244 -3.05 -28.89 23.53
CA GLY A 244 -1.72 -29.00 22.93
C GLY A 244 -1.73 -29.87 21.66
N PRO A 245 -0.68 -29.78 20.82
CA PRO A 245 -0.57 -30.56 19.59
C PRO A 245 -0.54 -32.09 19.81
N ASN A 246 -0.15 -32.53 21.01
CA ASN A 246 -0.12 -33.96 21.37
C ASN A 246 -1.46 -34.48 21.90
N SER A 247 -2.45 -33.60 22.06
CA SER A 247 -3.81 -33.95 22.46
C SER A 247 -4.68 -34.19 21.22
N ILE A 248 -4.20 -35.05 20.31
CA ILE A 248 -5.02 -35.45 19.15
C ILE A 248 -6.20 -36.25 19.69
N ASP A 249 -7.38 -35.70 19.45
CA ASP A 249 -8.69 -36.25 19.75
C ASP A 249 -8.79 -37.72 19.32
N LEU A 250 -8.98 -38.59 20.32
CA LEU A 250 -9.46 -39.97 20.17
C LEU A 250 -10.99 -40.01 19.93
N SER A 251 -11.62 -38.91 19.48
CA SER A 251 -13.08 -38.80 19.37
C SER A 251 -13.61 -38.95 17.93
N HIS A 252 -12.99 -39.82 17.13
CA HIS A 252 -13.59 -40.34 15.89
C HIS A 252 -13.60 -41.88 15.91
N THR A 253 -14.52 -42.43 16.69
CA THR A 253 -15.12 -43.76 16.48
C THR A 253 -16.60 -43.68 16.83
#